data_AF-A0A418ZSV5-F1
#
_entry.id   AF-A0A418ZSV5-F1
#
_cell.length_a   1.000
_cell.length_b   1.000
_cell.length_c   1.000
_cell.angle_alpha   90.00
_cell.angle_beta   90.00
_cell.angle_gamma   90.00
#
_symmetry.space_group_name_H-M   'P 1'
#
loop_
_entity.id
_entity.type
_entity.pdbx_description
1 polymer ?
#
loop_
_entity_poly.entity_id
_entity_poly.type
_entity_poly.pdbx_seq_one_letter_code
_entity_poly.pdbx_strand_id
1 'polypeptide(L)'
;MITGLNAASAYSAARTAVAPQPGAQPLARIGQAAEDFAAQMAQVDQVSTGAMTGQVSTHQLVQTIAEAELTMNTVVAIRDKVVEAYQEILRMPV
;
A
#
# COMPACT_ATOMS: atom_id res chain seq x y z
N MET A 1 -21.55 3.83 21.15
CA MET A 1 -20.47 2.92 21.60
C MET A 1 -20.28 1.72 20.65
N ILE A 2 -20.21 1.91 19.33
CA ILE A 2 -20.26 0.80 18.35
C ILE A 2 -19.01 0.77 17.43
N THR A 3 -18.21 1.83 17.37
CA THR A 3 -17.11 1.96 16.41
C THR A 3 -15.88 1.09 16.74
N GLY A 4 -15.58 0.85 18.02
CA GLY A 4 -14.39 0.08 18.43
C GLY A 4 -14.44 -1.41 18.07
N LEU A 5 -15.63 -2.00 18.05
CA LEU A 5 -15.83 -3.40 17.66
C LEU A 5 -15.61 -3.60 16.15
N ASN A 6 -16.01 -2.63 15.33
CA ASN A 6 -15.75 -2.65 13.89
C ASN A 6 -14.26 -2.45 13.56
N ALA A 7 -13.56 -1.59 14.30
CA ALA A 7 -12.12 -1.40 14.10
C ALA A 7 -11.34 -2.67 14.47
N ALA A 8 -11.69 -3.31 15.59
CA ALA A 8 -11.05 -4.56 16.02
C ALA A 8 -11.32 -5.73 15.05
N SER A 9 -12.55 -5.84 14.51
CA SER A 9 -12.88 -6.87 13.52
C SER A 9 -12.16 -6.63 12.19
N ALA A 10 -12.12 -5.39 11.70
CA ALA A 10 -11.38 -5.00 10.50
C ALA A 10 -9.88 -5.30 10.63
N TYR A 11 -9.29 -4.99 11.79
CA TYR A 11 -7.88 -5.28 12.07
C TYR A 11 -7.61 -6.80 12.09
N SER A 12 -8.50 -7.59 12.68
CA SER A 12 -8.36 -9.06 12.72
C SER A 12 -8.48 -9.71 11.33
N ALA A 13 -9.36 -9.17 10.47
CA ALA A 13 -9.51 -9.61 9.09
C ALA A 13 -8.26 -9.27 8.26
N ALA A 14 -7.75 -8.04 8.40
CA ALA A 14 -6.53 -7.59 7.73
C ALA A 14 -5.30 -8.42 8.15
N ARG A 15 -5.17 -8.75 9.44
CA ARG A 15 -4.09 -9.62 9.95
C ARG A 15 -4.08 -10.99 9.28
N THR A 16 -5.24 -11.55 9.00
CA THR A 16 -5.37 -12.89 8.39
C THR A 16 -5.04 -12.86 6.90
N ALA A 17 -5.36 -11.76 6.22
CA ALA A 17 -4.98 -11.54 4.81
C ALA A 17 -3.47 -11.31 4.62
N VAL A 18 -2.79 -10.76 5.64
CA VAL A 18 -1.34 -10.48 5.63
C VAL A 18 -0.51 -11.64 6.22
N ALA A 19 -1.16 -12.61 6.88
CA ALA A 19 -0.45 -13.78 7.41
C ALA A 19 0.24 -14.56 6.29
N PRO A 20 1.52 -14.96 6.46
CA PRO A 20 2.24 -15.72 5.46
C PRO A 20 1.65 -17.14 5.36
N GLN A 21 0.92 -17.41 4.27
CA GLN A 21 0.44 -18.76 3.96
C GLN A 21 1.58 -19.64 3.46
N PRO A 22 1.83 -20.82 4.09
CA PRO A 22 2.78 -21.78 3.56
C PRO A 22 2.28 -22.30 2.21
N GLY A 23 3.03 -22.04 1.13
CA GLY A 23 2.66 -22.39 -0.25
C GLY A 23 2.10 -21.22 -1.09
N ALA A 24 1.93 -20.03 -0.52
CA ALA A 24 1.60 -18.85 -1.32
C ALA A 24 2.83 -18.44 -2.16
N GLN A 25 2.71 -18.48 -3.48
CA GLN A 25 3.74 -17.97 -4.39
C GLN A 25 3.88 -16.46 -4.19
N PRO A 26 4.95 -15.97 -3.54
CA PRO A 26 5.07 -14.55 -3.16
C PRO A 26 5.04 -13.65 -4.40
N LEU A 27 5.61 -14.13 -5.50
CA LEU A 27 5.58 -13.48 -6.82
C LEU A 27 4.16 -13.28 -7.37
N ALA A 28 3.26 -14.24 -7.19
CA ALA A 28 1.88 -14.12 -7.68
C ALA A 28 1.09 -13.08 -6.87
N ARG A 29 1.31 -13.01 -5.55
CA ARG A 29 0.71 -11.98 -4.69
C ARG A 29 1.26 -10.58 -4.96
N ILE A 30 2.55 -10.47 -5.30
CA ILE A 30 3.15 -9.21 -5.74
C ILE A 30 2.55 -8.77 -7.08
N GLY A 31 2.35 -9.70 -8.02
CA GLY A 31 1.69 -9.42 -9.30
C GLY A 31 0.27 -8.88 -9.12
N GLN A 32 -0.53 -9.54 -8.28
CA GLN A 32 -1.89 -9.07 -7.94
C GLN A 32 -1.88 -7.70 -7.25
N ALA A 33 -0.97 -7.48 -6.30
CA ALA A 33 -0.83 -6.18 -5.64
C ALA A 33 -0.41 -5.07 -6.62
N ALA A 34 0.39 -5.39 -7.64
CA ALA A 34 0.77 -4.45 -8.70
C ALA A 34 -0.41 -4.11 -9.63
N GLU A 35 -1.25 -5.10 -9.96
CA GLU A 35 -2.48 -4.90 -10.74
C GLU A 35 -3.49 -4.03 -9.98
N ASP A 36 -3.72 -4.32 -8.69
CA ASP A 36 -4.60 -3.53 -7.83
C ASP A 36 -4.08 -2.09 -7.67
N PHE A 37 -2.75 -1.92 -7.54
CA PHE A 37 -2.13 -0.61 -7.50
C PHE A 37 -2.30 0.16 -8.82
N ALA A 38 -2.15 -0.50 -9.97
CA ALA A 38 -2.36 0.12 -11.27
C ALA A 38 -3.82 0.57 -11.45
N ALA A 39 -4.79 -0.24 -11.01
CA ALA A 39 -6.20 0.13 -11.02
C ALA A 39 -6.48 1.35 -10.12
N GLN A 40 -5.89 1.38 -8.92
CA GLN A 40 -6.02 2.52 -8.01
C GLN A 40 -5.39 3.80 -8.58
N MET A 41 -4.24 3.69 -9.26
CA MET A 41 -3.58 4.81 -9.92
C MET A 41 -4.46 5.43 -11.01
N ALA A 42 -5.13 4.60 -11.83
CA ALA A 42 -6.06 5.08 -12.85
C ALA A 42 -7.25 5.85 -12.26
N GLN A 43 -7.76 5.41 -11.10
CA GLN A 43 -8.81 6.12 -10.38
C GLN A 43 -8.33 7.50 -9.87
N VAL A 44 -7.09 7.57 -9.38
CA VAL A 44 -6.46 8.82 -8.92
C VAL A 44 -6.27 9.81 -10.07
N ASP A 45 -5.86 9.36 -11.25
CA ASP A 45 -5.74 10.22 -12.44
C ASP A 45 -7.08 10.84 -12.84
N GLN A 46 -8.17 10.06 -12.74
CA GLN A 46 -9.51 10.54 -13.04
C GLN A 46 -9.97 11.64 -12.07
N VAL A 47 -9.71 11.44 -10.78
CA VAL A 47 -10.01 12.43 -9.72
C VAL A 47 -9.13 13.67 -9.86
N SER A 48 -7.84 13.50 -10.16
CA SER A 48 -6.89 14.61 -10.36
C SER A 48 -7.26 15.46 -11.57
N THR A 49 -7.71 14.82 -12.66
CA THR A 49 -8.25 15.52 -13.84
C THR A 49 -9.48 16.35 -13.47
N GLY A 50 -10.41 15.81 -12.67
CA GLY A 50 -11.56 16.55 -12.14
C GLY A 50 -11.16 17.70 -11.19
N ALA A 51 -10.07 17.56 -10.44
CA ALA A 51 -9.55 18.63 -9.60
C ALA A 51 -8.92 19.76 -10.41
N MET A 52 -8.18 19.43 -11.46
CA MET A 52 -7.60 20.41 -12.38
C MET A 52 -8.66 21.22 -13.14
N THR A 53 -9.83 20.65 -13.40
CA THR A 53 -10.97 21.36 -14.00
C THR A 53 -11.77 22.19 -12.98
N GLY A 54 -11.33 22.24 -11.71
CA GLY A 54 -11.96 23.02 -10.64
C GLY A 54 -13.20 22.37 -10.02
N GLN A 55 -13.45 21.08 -10.29
CA GLN A 55 -14.63 20.35 -9.80
C GLN A 55 -14.42 19.71 -8.43
N VAL A 56 -13.19 19.76 -7.88
CA VAL A 56 -12.80 19.12 -6.61
C VAL A 56 -12.19 20.17 -5.67
N SER A 57 -12.66 20.20 -4.43
CA SER A 57 -12.24 21.19 -3.42
C SER A 57 -10.81 20.95 -2.92
N THR A 58 -10.07 22.02 -2.60
CA THR A 58 -8.69 21.96 -2.05
C THR A 58 -8.58 21.15 -0.75
N HIS A 59 -9.66 21.05 0.02
CA HIS A 59 -9.75 20.20 1.20
C HIS A 59 -9.63 18.70 0.86
N GLN A 60 -10.22 18.30 -0.26
CA GLN A 60 -10.18 16.92 -0.75
C GLN A 60 -8.76 16.55 -1.21
N LEU A 61 -8.01 17.49 -1.80
CA LEU A 61 -6.61 17.29 -2.17
C LEU A 61 -5.73 17.01 -0.94
N VAL A 62 -5.89 17.79 0.13
CA VAL A 62 -5.10 17.60 1.36
C VAL A 62 -5.42 16.26 2.04
N GLN A 63 -6.69 15.85 2.02
CA GLN A 63 -7.07 14.53 2.51
C GLN A 63 -6.42 13.40 1.70
N THR A 64 -6.43 13.50 0.37
CA THR A 64 -5.78 12.51 -0.50
C THR A 64 -4.27 12.44 -0.29
N ILE A 65 -3.61 13.58 -0.07
CA ILE A 65 -2.17 13.62 0.24
C ILE A 65 -1.88 12.92 1.57
N ALA A 66 -2.72 13.15 2.59
CA ALA A 66 -2.57 12.48 3.88
C ALA A 66 -2.75 10.96 3.79
N GLU A 67 -3.68 10.48 2.95
CA GLU A 67 -3.85 9.04 2.67
C GLU A 67 -2.66 8.46 1.88
N ALA A 68 -2.07 9.22 0.96
CA ALA A 68 -0.88 8.82 0.21
C ALA A 68 0.39 8.71 1.09
N GLU A 69 0.52 9.55 2.12
CA GLU A 69 1.66 9.52 3.05
C GLU A 69 1.79 8.18 3.79
N LEU A 70 0.66 7.59 4.21
CA LEU A 70 0.65 6.30 4.89
C LEU A 70 1.20 5.18 3.99
N THR A 71 0.91 5.25 2.70
CA THR A 71 1.40 4.30 1.70
C THR A 71 2.90 4.47 1.44
N MET A 72 3.38 5.73 1.35
CA MET A 72 4.79 6.06 1.12
C MET A 72 5.70 5.45 2.20
N ASN A 73 5.31 5.48 3.47
CA ASN A 73 6.08 4.87 4.56
C ASN A 73 6.28 3.36 4.36
N THR A 74 5.27 2.66 3.84
CA THR A 74 5.36 1.22 3.56
C THR A 74 6.29 0.93 2.38
N VAL A 75 6.25 1.78 1.35
CA VAL A 75 7.17 1.68 0.19
C VAL A 75 8.62 1.86 0.63
N VAL A 76 8.91 2.81 1.52
CA VAL A 76 10.26 3.00 2.08
C VAL A 76 10.70 1.77 2.87
N ALA A 77 9.83 1.18 3.69
CA ALA A 77 10.14 -0.05 4.42
C ALA A 77 10.47 -1.23 3.49
N ILE A 78 9.76 -1.36 2.36
CA ILE A 78 10.07 -2.37 1.34
C ILE A 78 11.43 -2.09 0.69
N ARG A 79 11.71 -0.84 0.31
CA ARG A 79 13.01 -0.42 -0.24
C ARG A 79 14.14 -0.78 0.70
N ASP A 80 14.00 -0.48 1.99
CA ASP A 80 15.03 -0.74 3.00
C ASP A 80 15.28 -2.25 3.16
N LYS A 81 14.23 -3.07 3.10
CA LYS A 81 14.35 -4.54 3.12
C LYS A 81 15.03 -5.12 1.88
N VAL A 82 14.78 -4.54 0.70
CA VAL A 82 15.48 -4.94 -0.53
C VAL A 82 16.97 -4.57 -0.45
N VAL A 83 17.28 -3.41 0.11
CA VAL A 83 18.68 -2.96 0.31
C VAL A 83 19.40 -3.85 1.33
N GLU A 84 18.74 -4.21 2.44
CA GLU A 84 19.28 -5.12 3.45
C GLU A 84 19.60 -6.49 2.85
N ALA A 85 18.67 -7.07 2.07
CA ALA A 85 18.88 -8.35 1.39
C ALA A 85 20.04 -8.31 0.38
N TYR A 86 20.18 -7.21 -0.37
CA TYR A 86 21.32 -7.01 -1.28
C TYR A 86 22.65 -6.95 -0.53
N GLN A 87 22.69 -6.25 0.61
CA GLN A 87 23.88 -6.17 1.45
C GLN A 87 24.22 -7.51 2.10
N GLU A 88 23.23 -8.32 2.46
CA GLU A 88 23.44 -9.65 3.03
C GLU A 88 24.04 -10.63 2.02
N ILE A 89 23.56 -10.61 0.76
CA ILE A 89 24.13 -11.39 -0.35
C ILE A 89 25.60 -11.02 -0.58
N LEU A 90 25.95 -9.74 -0.53
CA LEU A 90 27.32 -9.26 -0.71
C LEU A 90 28.23 -9.54 0.50
N ARG A 91 27.67 -9.78 1.68
CA ARG A 91 28.42 -10.09 2.92
C ARG A 91 28.66 -11.58 3.10
N MET A 92 27.98 -12.45 2.36
CA MET A 92 28.37 -13.85 2.27
C MET A 92 29.68 -13.93 1.47
N PRO A 93 30.79 -14.40 2.08
CA PRO A 93 31.98 -14.72 1.30
C PRO A 93 31.64 -15.88 0.37
N VAL A 94 32.07 -15.76 -0.90
CA VAL A 94 32.09 -16.89 -1.86
C VAL A 94 33.00 -18.01 -1.38
#